data_AF-A0A2V8LIZ1-F1
#
_entry.id   AF-A0A2V8LIZ1-F1
#
_cell.length_a   1.000
_cell.length_b   1.000
_cell.length_c   1.000
_cell.angle_alpha   90.00
_cell.angle_beta   90.00
_cell.angle_gamma   90.00
#
_symmetry.space_group_name_H-M   'P 1'
#
loop_
_entity.id
_entity.type
_entity.pdbx_description
1 polymer ?
#
loop_
_entity_poly.entity_id
_entity_poly.type
_entity_poly.pdbx_seq_one_letter_code
_entity_poly.pdbx_strand_id
1 'polypeptide(L)'
;MRSLLVVATLLLAVGLAACLVVRSNSRANIAAGFSFTARTTRPDFDSEIKPIFQARCQPCHFQGGKVYDKLPFDKAETITKLGTKLFTRIKDEKEQRLIREFLNQPAAP
;
A
#
# COMPACT_ATOMS: atom_id res chain seq x y z
N MET A 1 7.09 -5.08 68.09
CA MET A 1 7.20 -3.85 67.24
C MET A 1 8.21 -4.03 66.10
N ARG A 2 9.44 -4.50 66.35
CA ARG A 2 10.46 -4.74 65.30
C ARG A 2 10.08 -5.84 64.28
N SER A 3 9.43 -6.92 64.71
CA SER A 3 9.04 -8.01 63.80
C SER A 3 7.92 -7.64 62.83
N LEU A 4 7.07 -6.67 63.17
CA LEU A 4 6.00 -6.18 62.28
C LEU A 4 6.56 -5.35 61.11
N LEU A 5 7.64 -4.60 61.35
CA LEU A 5 8.34 -3.82 60.32
C LEU A 5 9.03 -4.72 59.27
N VAL A 6 9.54 -5.89 59.67
CA VAL A 6 10.22 -6.84 58.77
C VAL A 6 9.22 -7.59 57.87
N VAL A 7 8.03 -7.92 58.40
CA VAL A 7 6.97 -8.56 57.60
C VAL A 7 6.37 -7.59 56.59
N ALA A 8 6.20 -6.31 56.97
CA ALA A 8 5.70 -5.28 56.07
C ALA A 8 6.64 -4.99 54.89
N THR A 9 7.96 -4.99 55.11
CA THR A 9 8.94 -4.78 54.02
C THR A 9 9.04 -5.96 53.06
N LEU A 10 8.91 -7.20 53.57
CA LEU A 10 8.89 -8.41 52.74
C LEU A 10 7.67 -8.49 51.82
N LEU A 11 6.48 -8.09 52.31
CA LEU A 11 5.25 -8.09 51.50
C LEU A 11 5.29 -7.05 50.38
N LEU A 12 5.93 -5.89 50.61
CA LEU A 12 6.07 -4.84 49.60
C LEU A 12 6.99 -5.26 48.44
N ALA A 13 8.08 -5.98 48.74
CA ALA A 13 9.03 -6.46 47.74
C ALA A 13 8.44 -7.53 46.80
N VAL A 14 7.56 -8.40 47.31
CA VAL A 14 6.87 -9.43 46.52
C VAL A 14 5.85 -8.81 45.56
N GLY A 15 5.15 -7.74 45.99
CA GLY A 15 4.20 -7.02 45.13
C GLY A 15 4.84 -6.33 43.92
N LEU A 16 6.04 -5.75 44.07
CA LEU A 16 6.76 -5.12 42.95
C LEU A 16 7.27 -6.13 41.91
N ALA A 17 7.70 -7.33 42.34
CA ALA A 17 8.17 -8.36 41.43
C ALA A 17 7.06 -8.90 40.51
N ALA A 18 5.83 -9.03 41.03
CA ALA A 18 4.68 -9.51 40.25
C ALA A 18 4.26 -8.56 39.12
N CYS A 19 4.31 -7.24 39.35
CA CYS A 19 3.95 -6.24 38.35
C CYS A 19 4.93 -6.18 37.15
N LEU A 20 6.21 -6.50 37.37
CA LEU A 20 7.22 -6.46 36.31
C LEU A 20 7.14 -7.67 35.37
N VAL A 21 6.77 -8.85 35.88
CA VAL A 21 6.65 -10.09 35.08
C VAL A 21 5.46 -10.02 34.11
N VAL A 22 4.32 -9.48 34.54
CA VAL A 22 3.12 -9.34 33.69
C VAL A 22 3.33 -8.38 32.51
N ARG A 23 4.11 -7.31 32.70
CA ARG A 23 4.36 -6.31 31.64
C ARG A 23 5.29 -6.83 30.53
N SER A 24 6.18 -7.77 30.82
CA SER A 24 7.11 -8.35 29.83
C SER A 24 6.43 -9.30 28.83
N ASN A 25 5.38 -10.03 29.23
CA ASN A 25 4.72 -10.98 28.33
C ASN A 25 3.87 -10.32 27.23
N SER A 26 3.52 -9.05 27.38
CA SER A 26 2.64 -8.34 26.43
C SER A 26 3.37 -7.82 25.18
N ARG A 27 4.71 -7.79 25.17
CA ARG A 27 5.49 -7.25 24.03
C ARG A 27 5.94 -8.30 23.01
N ALA A 28 5.82 -9.59 23.31
CA ALA A 28 6.34 -10.65 22.45
C ALA A 28 5.38 -11.13 21.33
N ASN A 29 4.08 -10.76 21.39
CA ASN A 29 3.07 -11.29 20.47
C ASN A 29 2.70 -10.40 19.27
N ILE A 30 3.35 -9.24 19.07
CA ILE A 30 3.07 -8.34 17.93
C ILE A 30 4.12 -8.48 16.80
N ALA A 31 5.15 -9.31 16.98
CA ALA A 31 6.21 -9.50 15.98
C ALA A 31 5.94 -10.66 14.99
N ALA A 32 4.85 -11.41 15.16
CA ALA A 32 4.49 -12.56 14.32
C ALA A 32 3.14 -12.32 13.62
N GLY A 33 3.11 -11.39 12.67
CA GLY A 33 1.93 -11.17 11.85
C GLY A 33 2.24 -10.21 10.74
N PHE A 34 2.34 -10.74 9.51
CA PHE A 34 2.64 -10.06 8.27
C PHE A 34 4.12 -9.74 8.01
N SER A 35 4.86 -10.80 7.66
CA SER A 35 5.81 -10.66 6.57
C SER A 35 5.01 -10.37 5.29
N PHE A 36 4.67 -9.11 5.04
CA PHE A 36 4.36 -8.66 3.69
C PHE A 36 5.66 -8.76 2.91
N THR A 37 5.94 -9.94 2.34
CA THR A 37 6.71 -9.93 1.11
C THR A 37 5.85 -9.14 0.14
N ALA A 38 6.24 -7.90 -0.15
CA ALA A 38 5.62 -7.12 -1.20
C ALA A 38 5.87 -7.90 -2.49
N ARG A 39 4.95 -8.80 -2.81
CA ARG A 39 4.86 -9.34 -4.16
C ARG A 39 4.56 -8.12 -5.01
N THR A 40 5.57 -7.66 -5.75
CA THR A 40 5.45 -6.63 -6.77
C THR A 40 4.50 -7.17 -7.82
N THR A 41 3.20 -7.05 -7.52
CA THR A 41 2.12 -7.52 -8.35
C THR A 41 2.05 -6.48 -9.45
N ARG A 42 2.32 -6.93 -10.67
CA ARG A 42 2.25 -6.12 -11.87
C ARG A 42 0.93 -5.36 -11.89
N PRO A 43 0.93 -4.03 -12.12
CA PRO A 43 -0.30 -3.27 -12.16
C PRO A 43 -1.26 -3.82 -13.21
N ASP A 44 -2.50 -4.04 -12.81
CA ASP A 44 -3.55 -4.51 -13.70
C ASP A 44 -4.16 -3.34 -14.49
N PHE A 45 -4.43 -3.56 -15.78
CA PHE A 45 -4.91 -2.48 -16.64
C PHE A 45 -6.30 -1.99 -16.20
N ASP A 46 -7.24 -2.89 -15.97
CA ASP A 46 -8.63 -2.53 -15.75
C ASP A 46 -8.88 -1.92 -14.37
N SER A 47 -8.19 -2.42 -13.35
CA SER A 47 -8.40 -2.03 -11.95
C SER A 47 -7.47 -0.92 -11.45
N GLU A 48 -6.28 -0.74 -12.05
CA GLU A 48 -5.30 0.23 -11.56
C GLU A 48 -4.95 1.31 -12.59
N ILE A 49 -4.79 0.95 -13.86
CA ILE A 49 -4.33 1.90 -14.90
C ILE A 49 -5.48 2.67 -15.53
N LYS A 50 -6.54 1.99 -15.97
CA LYS A 50 -7.71 2.59 -16.61
C LYS A 50 -8.37 3.67 -15.74
N PRO A 51 -8.55 3.51 -14.41
CA PRO A 51 -9.12 4.54 -13.56
C PRO A 51 -8.35 5.87 -13.57
N ILE A 52 -7.02 5.84 -13.70
CA ILE A 52 -6.17 7.05 -13.78
C ILE A 52 -6.57 7.91 -14.99
N PHE A 53 -6.77 7.26 -16.14
CA PHE A 53 -7.20 7.93 -17.37
C PHE A 53 -8.68 8.29 -17.35
N GLN A 54 -9.53 7.44 -16.77
CA GLN A 54 -10.95 7.70 -16.65
C GLN A 54 -11.23 8.97 -15.83
N ALA A 55 -10.47 9.22 -14.77
CA ALA A 55 -10.66 10.39 -13.90
C ALA A 55 -10.48 11.75 -14.62
N ARG A 56 -9.76 11.81 -15.75
CA ARG A 56 -9.40 13.09 -16.40
C ARG A 56 -9.46 13.12 -17.92
N CYS A 57 -9.45 11.97 -18.58
CA CYS A 57 -9.46 11.85 -20.05
C CYS A 57 -10.79 11.30 -20.59
N GLN A 58 -11.70 10.86 -19.72
CA GLN A 58 -12.98 10.24 -20.10
C GLN A 58 -13.84 11.07 -21.08
N PRO A 59 -13.99 12.40 -20.92
CA PRO A 59 -14.87 13.16 -21.82
C PRO A 59 -14.46 13.14 -23.29
N CYS A 60 -13.20 12.81 -23.59
CA CYS A 60 -12.63 12.90 -24.93
C CYS A 60 -12.15 11.54 -25.45
N HIS A 61 -11.53 10.72 -24.61
CA HIS A 61 -10.75 9.53 -24.99
C HIS A 61 -11.40 8.20 -24.61
N PHE A 62 -12.63 8.21 -24.09
CA PHE A 62 -13.42 7.01 -23.78
C PHE A 62 -14.66 6.97 -24.66
N GLN A 63 -15.41 5.86 -24.64
CA GLN A 63 -16.60 5.68 -25.46
C GLN A 63 -17.55 6.90 -25.40
N GLY A 64 -17.95 7.39 -26.58
CA GLY A 64 -18.76 8.62 -26.73
C GLY A 64 -17.96 9.92 -26.75
N GLY A 65 -16.66 9.87 -26.48
CA GLY A 65 -15.75 11.01 -26.54
C GLY A 65 -15.37 11.40 -27.97
N LYS A 66 -15.19 12.70 -28.21
CA LYS A 66 -14.97 13.28 -29.55
C LYS A 66 -13.72 12.76 -30.29
N VAL A 67 -12.75 12.21 -29.58
CA VAL A 67 -11.48 11.73 -30.16
C VAL A 67 -11.23 10.25 -29.90
N TYR A 68 -12.25 9.53 -29.40
CA TYR A 68 -12.17 8.12 -29.03
C TYR A 68 -11.62 7.25 -30.16
N ASP A 69 -12.13 7.41 -31.39
CA ASP A 69 -11.73 6.60 -32.55
C ASP A 69 -10.24 6.74 -32.90
N LYS A 70 -9.60 7.84 -32.48
CA LYS A 70 -8.18 8.10 -32.75
C LYS A 70 -7.27 7.67 -31.60
N LEU A 71 -7.72 7.89 -30.37
CA LEU A 71 -6.93 7.69 -29.15
C LEU A 71 -7.82 7.16 -28.01
N PRO A 72 -8.21 5.87 -28.05
CA PRO A 72 -9.06 5.25 -27.03
C PRO A 72 -8.23 4.88 -25.80
N PHE A 73 -8.48 5.50 -24.64
CA PHE A 73 -7.70 5.33 -23.40
C PHE A 73 -8.26 4.25 -22.47
N ASP A 74 -9.39 3.65 -22.83
CA ASP A 74 -9.90 2.41 -22.25
C ASP A 74 -9.27 1.15 -22.87
N LYS A 75 -8.30 1.31 -23.77
CA LYS A 75 -7.53 0.23 -24.39
C LYS A 75 -6.08 0.26 -23.94
N ALA A 76 -5.60 -0.89 -23.44
CA ALA A 76 -4.23 -1.05 -22.97
C ALA A 76 -3.20 -0.74 -24.05
N GLU A 77 -3.48 -1.12 -25.29
CA GLU A 77 -2.57 -0.97 -26.44
C GLU A 77 -2.27 0.50 -26.73
N THR A 78 -3.28 1.38 -26.58
CA THR A 78 -3.09 2.82 -26.76
C THR A 78 -2.16 3.39 -25.70
N ILE A 79 -2.33 2.99 -24.44
CA ILE A 79 -1.49 3.44 -23.32
C ILE A 79 -0.05 2.96 -23.53
N THR A 80 0.14 1.69 -23.88
CA THR A 80 1.46 1.12 -24.18
C THR A 80 2.15 1.83 -25.35
N LYS A 81 1.41 2.11 -26.43
CA LYS A 81 1.93 2.83 -27.61
C LYS A 81 2.35 4.26 -27.30
N LEU A 82 1.59 4.96 -26.44
CA LEU A 82 1.91 6.34 -26.05
C LEU A 82 3.05 6.40 -25.04
N GLY A 83 3.15 5.41 -24.16
CA GLY A 83 4.20 5.30 -23.16
C GLY A 83 4.29 6.53 -22.26
N THR A 84 5.52 7.00 -22.02
CA THR A 84 5.80 8.11 -21.11
C THR A 84 5.33 9.48 -21.62
N LYS A 85 4.89 9.61 -22.89
CA LYS A 85 4.27 10.86 -23.39
C LYS A 85 3.03 11.25 -22.59
N LEU A 86 2.37 10.27 -21.96
CA LEU A 86 1.24 10.46 -21.06
C LEU A 86 1.59 11.36 -19.87
N PHE A 87 2.86 11.42 -19.45
CA PHE A 87 3.32 12.21 -18.30
C PHE A 87 3.33 13.72 -18.57
N THR A 88 3.09 14.14 -19.82
CA THR A 88 2.75 15.53 -20.12
C THR A 88 1.42 15.96 -19.49
N ARG A 89 0.50 15.01 -19.26
CA ARG A 89 -0.83 15.23 -18.64
C ARG A 89 -0.98 14.58 -17.26
N ILE A 90 -0.32 13.45 -17.01
CA ILE A 90 -0.31 12.77 -15.71
C ILE A 90 0.87 13.30 -14.89
N LYS A 91 0.60 14.03 -13.79
CA LYS A 91 1.64 14.68 -12.98
C LYS A 91 1.84 14.06 -11.61
N ASP A 92 0.87 13.29 -11.12
CA ASP A 92 1.02 12.62 -9.84
C ASP A 92 2.07 11.50 -9.95
N GLU A 93 3.07 11.51 -9.07
CA GLU A 93 4.17 10.55 -9.12
C GLU A 93 3.76 9.12 -8.77
N LYS A 94 2.70 8.92 -7.98
CA LYS A 94 2.19 7.57 -7.69
C LYS A 94 1.53 7.00 -8.95
N GLU A 95 0.74 7.80 -9.65
CA GLU A 95 0.14 7.43 -10.92
C GLU A 95 1.19 7.17 -11.99
N GLN A 96 2.18 8.07 -12.14
CA GLN A 96 3.26 7.84 -13.11
C GLN A 96 4.06 6.58 -12.79
N ARG A 97 4.31 6.28 -11.50
CA ARG A 97 4.98 5.03 -11.10
C ARG A 97 4.19 3.81 -11.53
N LEU A 98 2.88 3.77 -11.28
CA LEU A 98 2.01 2.66 -11.71
C LEU A 98 2.03 2.51 -13.23
N ILE A 99 1.94 3.62 -13.97
CA ILE A 99 2.01 3.59 -15.43
C ILE A 99 3.39 3.11 -15.90
N ARG A 100 4.50 3.56 -15.32
CA ARG A 100 5.85 3.06 -15.67
C ARG A 100 5.96 1.55 -15.44
N GLU A 101 5.46 1.07 -14.31
CA GLU A 101 5.50 -0.34 -13.98
C GLU A 101 4.62 -1.17 -14.93
N PHE A 102 3.47 -0.66 -15.34
CA PHE A 102 2.64 -1.23 -16.40
C PHE A 102 3.35 -1.27 -17.76
N LEU A 103 3.99 -0.18 -18.16
CA LEU A 103 4.69 -0.07 -19.46
C LEU A 103 5.93 -0.98 -19.57
N ASN A 104 6.53 -1.36 -18.44
CA ASN A 104 7.69 -2.25 -18.40
C ASN A 104 7.29 -3.74 -18.44
N GLN A 105 5.99 -4.05 -18.45
CA GLN A 105 5.53 -5.43 -18.60
C GLN A 105 5.76 -5.91 -20.04
N PRO A 106 6.19 -7.17 -20.25
CA PRO A 106 6.18 -7.75 -21.59
C PRO A 106 4.75 -7.71 -22.12
N ALA A 107 4.58 -7.37 -23.40
CA ALA A 107 3.27 -7.38 -24.04
C ALA A 107 2.58 -8.73 -23.75
N ALA A 108 1.32 -8.68 -23.32
CA ALA A 108 0.54 -9.90 -23.15
C ALA A 108 0.56 -10.68 -24.47
N PRO A 109 0.79 -12.01 -24.44
CA PRO A 109 0.85 -12.84 -25.65
C PRO A 109 -0.48 -12.85 -26.40
#